data_AF-A0A933K0G2-F1
#
_entry.id   AF-A0A933K0G2-F1
#
_cell.length_a   1.000
_cell.length_b   1.000
_cell.length_c   1.000
_cell.angle_alpha   90.00
_cell.angle_beta   90.00
_cell.angle_gamma   90.00
#
_symmetry.space_group_name_H-M   'P 1'
#
loop_
_entity.id
_entity.type
_entity.pdbx_description
1 polymer ?
#
loop_
_entity_poly.entity_id
_entity_poly.type
_entity_poly.pdbx_seq_one_letter_code
_entity_poly.pdbx_strand_id
1 'polypeptide(L)'
;MNKSKRKARSGPDDPSAADEKLVHTWWEEFKPFYRTRDTEEMLRRIYCFLQEHPRQFIHLRLDEECLFELGGSLQRKGEHARYVELLLRIRKEQPEAYLLSQGYFDLEIIAELLATGRRSEVPTYFDLFKKHPTDFVDELASLVDILLATNSPLELFDLTRVVAGPVHDSPDVIQGDFALDWVVFEQFVPALDRREVSKKAVQQVMDRLEPLDVPFELNTASIATDLEETLGGFPDLRSVIRKGKAAHSRWCQKLLHHFTGFVHDAIGVSWASSRYFASHIANYLFTTAADGGVQHALTIKEASLDRYIAAHCRKSMVLDGVAALSLLQGVWWLSGYLEHHGFHDGKARARIEEDCLRLFRPVKRALHPTDDGLRLLGDFPKYRWTS
;
A
#
# COMPACT_ATOMS: atom_id res chain seq x y z
N MET A 1 -5.72 25.88 -0.15
CA MET A 1 -4.42 25.40 -0.66
C MET A 1 -3.34 25.88 0.28
N ASN A 2 -3.10 25.15 1.36
CA ASN A 2 -2.01 25.45 2.29
C ASN A 2 -0.72 24.98 1.64
N LYS A 3 0.14 25.92 1.25
CA LYS A 3 1.54 25.64 0.91
C LYS A 3 2.22 25.19 2.20
N SER A 4 2.16 23.88 2.49
CA SER A 4 3.08 23.27 3.43
C SER A 4 4.48 23.63 2.95
N LYS A 5 5.25 24.27 3.81
CA LYS A 5 6.65 24.61 3.56
C LYS A 5 7.41 23.28 3.53
N ARG A 6 7.41 22.59 2.38
CA ARG A 6 8.48 21.66 2.05
C ARG A 6 9.77 22.42 2.31
N LYS A 7 10.59 21.95 3.26
CA LYS A 7 11.97 22.42 3.41
C LYS A 7 12.55 22.48 2.00
N ALA A 8 12.96 23.68 1.60
CA ALA A 8 13.48 23.93 0.27
C ALA A 8 14.68 22.99 0.06
N ARG A 9 14.44 21.86 -0.61
CA ARG A 9 15.48 21.24 -1.42
C ARG A 9 15.92 22.37 -2.36
N SER A 10 17.20 22.73 -2.32
CA SER A 10 17.76 23.62 -3.33
C SER A 10 17.36 23.02 -4.66
N GLY A 11 16.47 23.72 -5.39
CA GLY A 11 16.16 23.36 -6.76
C GLY A 11 17.45 23.37 -7.58
N PRO A 12 17.43 22.87 -8.82
CA PRO A 12 18.54 23.14 -9.73
C PRO A 12 18.87 24.64 -9.67
N ASP A 13 20.16 24.97 -9.71
CA ASP A 13 20.59 26.36 -9.88
C ASP A 13 19.84 26.98 -11.08
N ASP A 14 19.57 28.28 -11.01
CA ASP A 14 18.87 28.96 -12.10
C ASP A 14 19.65 28.76 -13.42
N PRO A 15 18.99 28.31 -14.51
CA PRO A 15 19.67 28.05 -15.77
C PRO A 15 20.26 29.36 -16.33
N SER A 16 21.38 29.25 -17.04
CA SER A 16 21.89 30.39 -17.80
C SER A 16 20.90 30.77 -18.92
N ALA A 17 20.94 32.01 -19.42
CA ALA A 17 20.08 32.44 -20.52
C ALA A 17 20.23 31.57 -21.80
N ALA A 18 21.40 30.97 -22.00
CA ALA A 18 21.64 30.03 -23.10
C ALA A 18 20.94 28.69 -22.86
N ASP A 19 21.00 28.16 -21.62
CA ASP A 19 20.32 26.93 -21.23
C ASP A 19 18.80 27.11 -21.25
N GLU A 20 18.29 28.25 -20.77
CA GLU A 20 16.87 28.59 -20.81
C GLU A 20 16.34 28.61 -22.25
N LYS A 21 17.09 29.23 -23.18
CA LYS A 21 16.74 29.23 -24.61
C LYS A 21 16.74 27.82 -25.21
N LEU A 22 17.71 26.98 -24.84
CA LEU A 22 17.79 25.59 -25.30
C LEU A 22 16.58 24.78 -24.80
N VAL A 23 16.29 24.83 -23.50
CA VAL A 23 15.15 24.16 -22.88
C VAL A 23 13.83 24.63 -23.47
N HIS A 24 13.66 25.94 -23.66
CA HIS A 24 12.46 26.50 -24.28
C HIS A 24 12.26 25.99 -25.71
N THR A 25 13.32 25.99 -26.53
CA THR A 25 13.27 25.50 -27.90
C THR A 25 12.89 24.03 -27.95
N TRP A 26 13.50 23.21 -27.09
CA TRP A 26 13.16 21.79 -26.99
C TRP A 26 11.68 21.58 -26.64
N TRP A 27 11.15 22.34 -25.67
CA TRP A 27 9.73 22.25 -25.30
C TRP A 27 8.79 22.66 -26.44
N GLU A 28 9.10 23.71 -27.21
CA GLU A 28 8.30 24.09 -28.38
C GLU A 28 8.25 22.97 -29.43
N GLU A 29 9.37 22.27 -29.66
CA GLU A 29 9.40 21.13 -30.57
C GLU A 29 8.78 19.85 -30.00
N PHE A 30 8.81 19.67 -28.68
CA PHE A 30 8.27 18.50 -27.99
C PHE A 30 6.75 18.56 -27.82
N LYS A 31 6.18 19.76 -27.60
CA LYS A 31 4.76 20.01 -27.32
C LYS A 31 3.79 19.33 -28.31
N PRO A 32 4.01 19.34 -29.64
CA PRO A 32 3.11 18.66 -30.57
C PRO A 32 2.93 17.17 -30.25
N PHE A 33 4.02 16.47 -29.94
CA PHE A 33 4.03 15.03 -29.64
C PHE A 33 3.47 14.72 -28.26
N TYR A 34 3.75 15.59 -27.28
CA TYR A 34 3.14 15.52 -25.96
C TYR A 34 1.61 15.61 -26.04
N ARG A 35 1.09 16.58 -26.81
CA ARG A 35 -0.36 16.80 -26.99
C ARG A 35 -1.06 15.63 -27.70
N THR A 36 -0.38 14.98 -28.63
CA THR A 36 -0.92 13.80 -29.32
C THR A 36 -0.63 12.49 -28.59
N ARG A 37 0.06 12.54 -27.44
CA ARG A 37 0.51 11.37 -26.67
C ARG A 37 1.27 10.35 -27.53
N ASP A 38 2.12 10.86 -28.42
CA ASP A 38 3.00 10.03 -29.25
C ASP A 38 4.16 9.51 -28.40
N THR A 39 3.94 8.37 -27.74
CA THR A 39 4.89 7.79 -26.78
C THR A 39 6.24 7.45 -27.40
N GLU A 40 6.30 7.09 -28.67
CA GLU A 40 7.57 6.77 -29.35
C GLU A 40 8.42 8.01 -29.49
N GLU A 41 7.83 9.07 -30.03
CA GLU A 41 8.55 10.30 -30.27
C GLU A 41 8.88 11.02 -28.95
N MET A 42 8.00 10.93 -27.96
CA MET A 42 8.29 11.41 -26.60
C MET A 42 9.52 10.72 -26.00
N LEU A 43 9.54 9.37 -26.00
CA LEU A 43 10.68 8.60 -25.50
C LEU A 43 11.95 8.94 -26.28
N ARG A 44 11.89 8.95 -27.61
CA ARG A 44 13.04 9.25 -28.47
C ARG A 44 13.63 10.62 -28.14
N ARG A 45 12.80 11.67 -28.03
CA ARG A 45 13.27 13.03 -27.74
C ARG A 45 13.84 13.18 -26.34
N ILE A 46 13.24 12.54 -25.34
CA ILE A 46 13.76 12.53 -23.97
C ILE A 46 15.13 11.85 -23.95
N TYR A 47 15.28 10.69 -24.60
CA TYR A 47 16.56 9.98 -24.69
C TYR A 47 17.62 10.78 -25.46
N CYS A 48 17.28 11.43 -26.57
CA CYS A 48 18.19 12.30 -27.29
C CYS A 48 18.67 13.46 -26.41
N PHE A 49 17.77 14.17 -25.72
CA PHE A 49 18.16 15.28 -24.86
C PHE A 49 19.03 14.82 -23.69
N LEU A 50 18.71 13.68 -23.08
CA LEU A 50 19.51 13.06 -22.03
C LEU A 50 20.95 12.78 -22.49
N GLN A 51 21.14 12.40 -23.76
CA GLN A 51 22.45 12.11 -24.34
C GLN A 51 23.21 13.36 -24.78
N GLU A 52 22.52 14.29 -25.46
CA GLU A 52 23.12 15.47 -26.09
C GLU A 52 23.37 16.62 -25.10
N HIS A 53 22.48 16.75 -24.11
CA HIS A 53 22.47 17.85 -23.15
C HIS A 53 22.30 17.37 -21.71
N PRO A 54 23.16 16.45 -21.22
CA PRO A 54 22.99 15.83 -19.90
C PRO A 54 23.01 16.85 -18.75
N ARG A 55 23.75 17.95 -18.85
CA ARG A 55 23.78 18.96 -17.78
C ARG A 55 22.49 19.78 -17.71
N GLN A 56 21.81 19.96 -18.83
CA GLN A 56 20.59 20.75 -18.93
C GLN A 56 19.32 19.93 -18.68
N PHE A 57 19.43 18.60 -18.59
CA PHE A 57 18.28 17.70 -18.44
C PHE A 57 17.41 18.05 -17.23
N ILE A 58 18.02 18.39 -16.09
CA ILE A 58 17.28 18.78 -14.88
C ILE A 58 16.40 20.02 -15.08
N HIS A 59 16.79 20.94 -15.97
CA HIS A 59 16.02 22.14 -16.27
C HIS A 59 14.81 21.86 -17.17
N LEU A 60 14.70 20.67 -17.77
CA LEU A 60 13.47 20.28 -18.48
C LEU A 60 12.27 20.16 -17.53
N ARG A 61 12.50 19.89 -16.24
CA ARG A 61 11.43 19.71 -15.23
C ARG A 61 10.36 18.69 -15.64
N LEU A 62 10.80 17.58 -16.25
CA LEU A 62 9.91 16.52 -16.74
C LEU A 62 9.13 15.83 -15.60
N ASP A 63 9.60 15.98 -14.37
CA ASP A 63 9.02 15.49 -13.13
C ASP A 63 7.69 16.15 -12.75
N GLU A 64 7.33 17.29 -13.33
CA GLU A 64 6.11 18.01 -12.95
C GLU A 64 4.83 17.40 -13.56
N GLU A 65 4.90 16.85 -14.78
CA GLU A 65 3.73 16.30 -15.48
C GLU A 65 4.11 15.29 -16.56
N CYS A 66 5.15 15.60 -17.34
CA CYS A 66 5.47 14.87 -18.57
C CYS A 66 5.78 13.38 -18.34
N LEU A 67 6.59 13.04 -17.34
CA LEU A 67 6.93 11.64 -17.04
C LEU A 67 5.69 10.86 -16.58
N PHE A 68 4.81 11.48 -15.79
CA PHE A 68 3.58 10.84 -15.32
C PHE A 68 2.60 10.56 -16.48
N GLU A 69 2.40 11.52 -17.38
CA GLU A 69 1.53 11.32 -18.56
C GLU A 69 2.11 10.31 -19.55
N LEU A 70 3.44 10.27 -19.70
CA LEU A 70 4.13 9.26 -20.50
C LEU A 70 3.94 7.86 -19.90
N GLY A 71 4.18 7.70 -18.59
CA GLY A 71 3.98 6.45 -17.86
C GLY A 71 2.55 5.93 -18.02
N GLY A 72 1.55 6.80 -17.82
CA GLY A 72 0.15 6.46 -18.03
C GLY A 72 -0.20 6.08 -19.47
N SER A 73 0.43 6.70 -20.46
CA SER A 73 0.20 6.38 -21.86
C SER A 73 0.82 5.03 -22.26
N LEU A 74 2.03 4.74 -21.79
CA LEU A 74 2.70 3.45 -22.01
C LEU A 74 1.96 2.32 -21.28
N GLN A 75 1.48 2.55 -20.06
CA GLN A 75 0.71 1.55 -19.33
C GLN A 75 -0.61 1.17 -20.01
N ARG A 76 -1.35 2.15 -20.56
CA ARG A 76 -2.55 1.88 -21.35
C ARG A 76 -2.28 1.01 -22.59
N LYS A 77 -1.06 1.06 -23.13
CA LYS A 77 -0.60 0.22 -24.25
C LYS A 77 -0.02 -1.14 -23.80
N GLY A 78 0.09 -1.39 -22.50
CA GLY A 78 0.74 -2.59 -21.96
C GLY A 78 2.28 -2.54 -22.03
N GLU A 79 2.86 -1.36 -22.22
CA GLU A 79 4.30 -1.15 -22.43
C GLU A 79 4.99 -0.47 -21.23
N HIS A 80 4.44 -0.62 -20.02
CA HIS A 80 4.95 0.03 -18.81
C HIS A 80 6.44 -0.27 -18.53
N ALA A 81 6.93 -1.45 -18.90
CA ALA A 81 8.35 -1.80 -18.78
C ALA A 81 9.29 -0.79 -19.47
N ARG A 82 8.87 -0.15 -20.58
CA ARG A 82 9.65 0.89 -21.27
C ARG A 82 9.71 2.20 -20.49
N TYR A 83 8.66 2.51 -19.74
CA TYR A 83 8.65 3.65 -18.82
C TYR A 83 9.61 3.39 -17.66
N VAL A 84 9.59 2.20 -17.08
CA VAL A 84 10.51 1.80 -16.02
C VAL A 84 11.96 1.81 -16.50
N GLU A 85 12.24 1.36 -17.73
CA GLU A 85 13.57 1.48 -18.33
C GLU A 85 14.07 2.94 -18.40
N LEU A 86 13.20 3.87 -18.81
CA LEU A 86 13.50 5.30 -18.80
C LEU A 86 13.80 5.79 -17.37
N LEU A 87 12.96 5.45 -16.39
CA LEU A 87 13.16 5.87 -15.00
C LEU A 87 14.48 5.34 -14.42
N LEU A 88 14.81 4.08 -14.67
CA LEU A 88 16.09 3.48 -14.25
C LEU A 88 17.29 4.22 -14.87
N ARG A 89 17.16 4.62 -16.13
CA ARG A 89 18.19 5.40 -16.82
C ARG A 89 18.33 6.80 -16.22
N ILE A 90 17.22 7.49 -15.97
CA ILE A 90 17.22 8.81 -15.30
C ILE A 90 17.83 8.69 -13.90
N ARG A 91 17.44 7.68 -13.11
CA ARG A 91 17.98 7.42 -11.78
C ARG A 91 19.51 7.30 -11.77
N LYS A 92 20.06 6.64 -12.80
CA LYS A 92 21.50 6.42 -12.95
C LYS A 92 22.25 7.62 -13.51
N GLU A 93 21.74 8.24 -14.58
CA GLU A 93 22.44 9.27 -15.34
C GLU A 93 22.15 10.70 -14.84
N GLN A 94 21.01 10.91 -14.19
CA GLN A 94 20.49 12.22 -13.76
C GLN A 94 19.89 12.15 -12.34
N PRO A 95 20.68 11.77 -11.32
CA PRO A 95 20.17 11.55 -9.97
C PRO A 95 19.51 12.80 -9.36
N GLU A 96 20.00 14.00 -9.66
CA GLU A 96 19.41 15.25 -9.15
C GLU A 96 18.00 15.50 -9.72
N ALA A 97 17.81 15.25 -11.02
CA ALA A 97 16.49 15.36 -11.65
C ALA A 97 15.54 14.27 -11.12
N TYR A 98 16.06 13.05 -10.91
CA TYR A 98 15.31 11.94 -10.34
C TYR A 98 14.80 12.26 -8.93
N LEU A 99 15.64 12.88 -8.10
CA LEU A 99 15.33 13.20 -6.72
C LEU A 99 14.08 14.09 -6.57
N LEU A 100 13.78 14.94 -7.55
CA LEU A 100 12.63 15.86 -7.52
C LEU A 100 11.29 15.15 -7.29
N SER A 101 11.14 13.94 -7.83
CA SER A 101 9.92 13.12 -7.73
C SER A 101 10.21 11.64 -7.41
N GLN A 102 11.33 11.37 -6.71
CA GLN A 102 11.83 10.00 -6.48
C GLN A 102 10.81 9.06 -5.84
N GLY A 103 9.96 9.55 -4.92
CA GLY A 103 8.99 8.69 -4.22
C GLY A 103 8.00 8.08 -5.19
N TYR A 104 7.54 8.86 -6.18
CA TYR A 104 6.65 8.35 -7.22
C TYR A 104 7.39 7.40 -8.17
N PHE A 105 8.60 7.74 -8.59
CA PHE A 105 9.35 6.92 -9.54
C PHE A 105 9.76 5.57 -8.95
N ASP A 106 10.20 5.53 -7.68
CA ASP A 106 10.57 4.29 -7.01
C ASP A 106 9.36 3.38 -6.80
N LEU A 107 8.17 3.94 -6.52
CA LEU A 107 6.93 3.14 -6.46
C LEU A 107 6.63 2.44 -7.78
N GLU A 108 6.66 3.16 -8.90
CA GLU A 108 6.39 2.60 -10.24
C GLU A 108 7.39 1.49 -10.59
N ILE A 109 8.68 1.69 -10.29
CA ILE A 109 9.73 0.68 -10.47
C ILE A 109 9.45 -0.55 -9.59
N ILE A 110 9.16 -0.36 -8.30
CA ILE A 110 8.90 -1.45 -7.35
C ILE A 110 7.66 -2.25 -7.78
N ALA A 111 6.57 -1.58 -8.20
CA ALA A 111 5.37 -2.23 -8.68
C ALA A 111 5.63 -3.07 -9.95
N GLU A 112 6.45 -2.58 -10.89
CA GLU A 112 6.89 -3.34 -12.06
C GLU A 112 7.70 -4.58 -11.67
N LEU A 113 8.67 -4.44 -10.76
CA LEU A 113 9.52 -5.54 -10.30
C LEU A 113 8.70 -6.63 -9.61
N LEU A 114 7.78 -6.25 -8.73
CA LEU A 114 6.86 -7.18 -8.07
C LEU A 114 5.98 -7.89 -9.10
N ALA A 115 5.34 -7.14 -9.99
CA ALA A 115 4.44 -7.69 -11.02
C ALA A 115 5.13 -8.65 -12.00
N THR A 116 6.43 -8.47 -12.24
CA THR A 116 7.24 -9.31 -13.13
C THR A 116 8.03 -10.39 -12.41
N GLY A 117 7.84 -10.55 -11.10
CA GLY A 117 8.49 -11.59 -10.29
C GLY A 117 9.96 -11.31 -9.94
N ARG A 118 10.47 -10.11 -10.24
CA ARG A 118 11.85 -9.67 -9.94
C ARG A 118 11.98 -9.15 -8.51
N ARG A 119 11.39 -9.87 -7.55
CA ARG A 119 11.24 -9.41 -6.15
C ARG A 119 12.57 -9.13 -5.46
N SER A 120 13.60 -9.94 -5.75
CA SER A 120 14.94 -9.79 -5.16
C SER A 120 15.60 -8.45 -5.42
N GLU A 121 15.13 -7.70 -6.43
CA GLU A 121 15.67 -6.38 -6.78
C GLU A 121 15.02 -5.22 -6.00
N VAL A 122 13.81 -5.44 -5.45
CA VAL A 122 13.01 -4.43 -4.76
C VAL A 122 13.77 -3.68 -3.65
N PRO A 123 14.53 -4.35 -2.75
CA PRO A 123 15.24 -3.66 -1.67
C PRO A 123 16.24 -2.60 -2.13
N THR A 124 16.73 -2.69 -3.36
CA THR A 124 17.69 -1.70 -3.93
C THR A 124 17.08 -0.31 -4.03
N TYR A 125 15.75 -0.21 -4.12
CA TYR A 125 15.02 1.05 -4.28
C TYR A 125 14.50 1.61 -2.94
N PHE A 126 14.88 1.01 -1.81
CA PHE A 126 14.55 1.55 -0.49
C PHE A 126 15.55 2.59 0.01
N ASP A 127 16.72 2.69 -0.61
CA ASP A 127 17.82 3.57 -0.20
C ASP A 127 17.39 5.04 -0.04
N LEU A 128 16.62 5.58 -1.00
CA LEU A 128 16.16 6.96 -0.96
C LEU A 128 15.05 7.18 0.06
N PHE A 129 14.11 6.24 0.20
CA PHE A 129 13.11 6.26 1.29
C PHE A 129 13.78 6.19 2.67
N LYS A 130 14.80 5.35 2.84
CA LYS A 130 15.56 5.24 4.08
C LYS A 130 16.39 6.50 4.37
N LYS A 131 16.94 7.13 3.34
CA LYS A 131 17.76 8.35 3.47
C LYS A 131 16.91 9.60 3.72
N HIS A 132 15.70 9.65 3.15
CA HIS A 132 14.80 10.81 3.19
C HIS A 132 13.35 10.41 3.54
N PRO A 133 13.11 9.80 4.71
CA PRO A 133 11.84 9.14 5.03
C PRO A 133 10.62 10.07 5.14
N THR A 134 10.85 11.36 5.34
CA THR A 134 9.79 12.37 5.48
C THR A 134 9.48 13.13 4.19
N ASP A 135 10.31 13.01 3.15
CA ASP A 135 10.20 13.87 1.95
C ASP A 135 9.05 13.45 1.03
N PHE A 136 8.70 12.15 1.05
CA PHE A 136 7.67 11.50 0.25
C PHE A 136 6.87 10.51 1.11
N VAL A 137 6.34 11.01 2.23
CA VAL A 137 5.71 10.16 3.25
C VAL A 137 4.46 9.45 2.75
N ASP A 138 3.67 10.09 1.87
CA ASP A 138 2.48 9.47 1.26
C ASP A 138 2.87 8.31 0.35
N GLU A 139 3.97 8.46 -0.40
CA GLU A 139 4.51 7.39 -1.24
C GLU A 139 5.16 6.28 -0.39
N LEU A 140 5.78 6.62 0.74
CA LEU A 140 6.31 5.63 1.69
C LEU A 140 5.18 4.82 2.33
N ALA A 141 4.08 5.45 2.73
CA ALA A 141 2.89 4.76 3.23
C ALA A 141 2.29 3.85 2.15
N SER A 142 2.24 4.33 0.90
CA SER A 142 1.81 3.52 -0.24
C SER A 142 2.72 2.31 -0.47
N LEU A 143 4.04 2.46 -0.30
CA LEU A 143 4.99 1.36 -0.41
C LEU A 143 4.75 0.30 0.68
N VAL A 144 4.49 0.72 1.91
CA VAL A 144 4.11 -0.19 3.01
C VAL A 144 2.88 -1.02 2.62
N ASP A 145 1.83 -0.37 2.12
CA ASP A 145 0.60 -1.06 1.66
C ASP A 145 0.88 -2.02 0.50
N ILE A 146 1.73 -1.65 -0.46
CA ILE A 146 2.13 -2.51 -1.58
C ILE A 146 2.86 -3.76 -1.08
N LEU A 147 3.82 -3.62 -0.16
CA LEU A 147 4.59 -4.75 0.38
C LEU A 147 3.68 -5.72 1.16
N LEU A 148 2.71 -5.19 1.91
CA LEU A 148 1.70 -5.98 2.60
C LEU A 148 0.75 -6.70 1.64
N ALA A 149 0.22 -5.98 0.65
CA ALA A 149 -0.71 -6.53 -0.33
C ALA A 149 -0.07 -7.59 -1.24
N THR A 150 1.26 -7.54 -1.44
CA THR A 150 2.02 -8.48 -2.29
C THR A 150 2.78 -9.55 -1.51
N ASN A 151 2.52 -9.69 -0.20
CA ASN A 151 3.13 -10.69 0.65
C ASN A 151 4.67 -10.65 0.66
N SER A 152 5.23 -9.47 0.96
CA SER A 152 6.68 -9.20 1.02
C SER A 152 7.11 -8.77 2.43
N PRO A 153 6.97 -9.63 3.47
CA PRO A 153 7.15 -9.25 4.87
C PRO A 153 8.60 -8.94 5.25
N LEU A 154 9.59 -9.58 4.61
CA LEU A 154 11.01 -9.34 4.91
C LEU A 154 11.41 -7.94 4.46
N GLU A 155 11.01 -7.57 3.26
CA GLU A 155 11.22 -6.24 2.69
C GLU A 155 10.46 -5.18 3.49
N LEU A 156 9.23 -5.48 3.91
CA LEU A 156 8.45 -4.59 4.79
C LEU A 156 9.22 -4.29 6.08
N PHE A 157 9.65 -5.31 6.82
CA PHE A 157 10.30 -5.10 8.12
C PHE A 157 11.68 -4.45 7.98
N ASP A 158 12.45 -4.76 6.94
CA ASP A 158 13.71 -4.07 6.64
C ASP A 158 13.50 -2.57 6.36
N LEU A 159 12.43 -2.21 5.65
CA LEU A 159 12.07 -0.82 5.40
C LEU A 159 11.60 -0.13 6.69
N THR A 160 10.61 -0.69 7.38
CA THR A 160 9.92 -0.03 8.50
C THR A 160 10.82 0.19 9.71
N ARG A 161 11.75 -0.73 10.01
CA ARG A 161 12.73 -0.54 11.10
C ARG A 161 13.59 0.70 10.94
N VAL A 162 13.88 1.11 9.71
CA VAL A 162 14.73 2.28 9.44
C VAL A 162 13.92 3.57 9.43
N VAL A 163 12.71 3.53 8.87
CA VAL A 163 11.91 4.75 8.65
C VAL A 163 10.97 5.08 9.81
N ALA A 164 10.59 4.13 10.66
CA ALA A 164 9.56 4.31 11.67
C ALA A 164 9.84 5.47 12.64
N GLY A 165 11.02 5.50 13.27
CA GLY A 165 11.40 6.57 14.20
C GLY A 165 11.38 7.96 13.53
N PRO A 166 12.14 8.18 12.45
CA PRO A 166 12.16 9.46 11.74
C PRO A 166 10.79 9.95 11.27
N VAL A 167 9.89 9.06 10.86
CA VAL A 167 8.54 9.41 10.42
C VAL A 167 7.64 9.74 11.61
N HIS A 168 7.69 8.92 12.67
CA HIS A 168 6.89 9.09 13.88
C HIS A 168 7.22 10.40 14.61
N ASP A 169 8.51 10.70 14.74
CA ASP A 169 9.00 11.87 15.48
C ASP A 169 8.91 13.17 14.67
N SER A 170 8.58 13.08 13.37
CA SER A 170 8.54 14.25 12.50
C SER A 170 7.32 15.12 12.80
N PRO A 171 7.49 16.40 13.16
CA PRO A 171 6.37 17.31 13.38
C PRO A 171 5.63 17.67 12.07
N ASP A 172 6.24 17.39 10.91
CA ASP A 172 5.70 17.70 9.60
C ASP A 172 4.85 16.54 9.03
N VAL A 173 4.81 15.39 9.71
CA VAL A 173 4.05 14.21 9.30
C VAL A 173 2.80 14.06 10.17
N ILE A 174 1.64 13.99 9.52
CA ILE A 174 0.38 13.64 10.18
C ILE A 174 0.22 12.12 10.10
N GLN A 175 -0.15 11.47 11.21
CA GLN A 175 -0.32 10.01 11.27
C GLN A 175 0.95 9.24 10.88
N GLY A 176 2.09 9.63 11.46
CA GLY A 176 3.40 8.99 11.24
C GLY A 176 3.58 7.63 11.92
N ASP A 177 2.51 7.05 12.46
CA ASP A 177 2.49 5.75 13.15
C ASP A 177 2.44 4.55 12.18
N PHE A 178 2.07 4.75 10.92
CA PHE A 178 1.87 3.66 9.95
C PHE A 178 3.07 2.71 9.81
N ALA A 179 4.31 3.21 9.93
CA ALA A 179 5.51 2.38 9.87
C ALA A 179 5.84 1.74 11.23
N LEU A 180 5.59 2.46 12.32
CA LEU A 180 5.84 1.99 13.69
C LEU A 180 4.96 0.79 14.02
N ASP A 181 3.70 0.79 13.59
CA ASP A 181 2.77 -0.32 13.78
C ASP A 181 3.35 -1.67 13.30
N TRP A 182 4.11 -1.66 12.21
CA TRP A 182 4.74 -2.87 11.67
C TRP A 182 6.01 -3.27 12.39
N VAL A 183 6.78 -2.30 12.91
CA VAL A 183 7.93 -2.59 13.79
C VAL A 183 7.46 -3.25 15.09
N VAL A 184 6.32 -2.77 15.62
CA VAL A 184 5.67 -3.37 16.80
C VAL A 184 5.16 -4.77 16.47
N PHE A 185 4.40 -4.92 15.38
CA PHE A 185 3.81 -6.21 15.00
C PHE A 185 4.88 -7.28 14.72
N GLU A 186 6.02 -6.89 14.15
CA GLU A 186 7.16 -7.79 13.94
C GLU A 186 7.56 -8.53 15.23
N GLN A 187 7.48 -7.89 16.40
CA GLN A 187 7.92 -8.51 17.65
C GLN A 187 7.04 -9.70 18.06
N PHE A 188 5.80 -9.75 17.57
CA PHE A 188 4.86 -10.85 17.78
C PHE A 188 5.14 -12.05 16.86
N VAL A 189 5.69 -11.83 15.67
CA VAL A 189 5.86 -12.86 14.62
C VAL A 189 6.53 -14.13 15.14
N PRO A 190 7.65 -14.09 15.89
CA PRO A 190 8.28 -15.33 16.36
C PRO A 190 7.42 -16.16 17.32
N ALA A 191 6.52 -15.53 18.10
CA ALA A 191 5.58 -16.24 18.97
C ALA A 191 4.43 -16.85 18.16
N LEU A 192 3.96 -16.12 17.15
CA LEU A 192 2.93 -16.58 16.21
C LEU A 192 3.42 -17.79 15.39
N ASP A 193 4.64 -17.73 14.84
CA ASP A 193 5.25 -18.83 14.08
C ASP A 193 5.39 -20.12 14.91
N ARG A 194 5.74 -19.98 16.19
CA ARG A 194 5.83 -21.12 17.12
C ARG A 194 4.47 -21.53 17.70
N ARG A 195 3.41 -20.75 17.44
CA ARG A 195 2.08 -20.90 18.05
C ARG A 195 2.13 -20.94 19.58
N GLU A 196 2.94 -20.06 20.20
CA GLU A 196 3.15 -20.04 21.64
C GLU A 196 2.47 -18.84 22.32
N VAL A 197 1.58 -19.12 23.27
CA VAL A 197 0.90 -18.14 24.15
C VAL A 197 1.39 -18.20 25.61
N SER A 198 2.45 -18.96 25.89
CA SER A 198 2.95 -19.12 27.26
C SER A 198 3.41 -17.79 27.87
N LYS A 199 3.39 -17.69 29.21
CA LYS A 199 3.94 -16.50 29.92
C LYS A 199 5.38 -16.15 29.47
N LYS A 200 6.18 -17.16 29.13
CA LYS A 200 7.53 -16.97 28.59
C LYS A 200 7.50 -16.32 27.21
N ALA A 201 6.63 -16.76 26.31
CA ALA A 201 6.49 -16.18 24.98
C ALA A 201 5.98 -14.73 25.06
N VAL A 202 4.99 -14.46 25.91
CA VAL A 202 4.49 -13.11 26.18
C VAL A 202 5.61 -12.20 26.70
N GLN A 203 6.41 -12.68 27.67
CA GLN A 203 7.54 -11.93 28.18
C GLN A 203 8.59 -11.68 27.09
N GLN A 204 8.89 -12.65 26.22
CA GLN A 204 9.80 -12.44 25.11
C GLN A 204 9.33 -11.39 24.10
N VAL A 205 8.02 -11.25 23.88
CA VAL A 205 7.47 -10.16 23.06
C VAL A 205 7.65 -8.83 23.79
N MET A 206 7.32 -8.75 25.08
CA MET A 206 7.57 -7.55 25.91
C MET A 206 9.04 -7.12 25.87
N ASP A 207 9.98 -8.04 26.13
CA ASP A 207 11.41 -7.76 26.17
C ASP A 207 11.94 -7.20 24.83
N ARG A 208 11.26 -7.52 23.71
CA ARG A 208 11.57 -6.97 22.38
C ARG A 208 10.91 -5.63 22.10
N LEU A 209 9.76 -5.36 22.72
CA LEU A 209 9.03 -4.10 22.59
C LEU A 209 9.60 -3.01 23.48
N GLU A 210 10.10 -3.35 24.68
CA GLU A 210 10.65 -2.38 25.64
C GLU A 210 11.74 -1.47 25.04
N PRO A 211 12.72 -1.97 24.25
CA PRO A 211 13.75 -1.12 23.66
C PRO A 211 13.25 -0.18 22.55
N LEU A 212 12.02 -0.37 22.05
CA LEU A 212 11.46 0.44 20.97
C LEU A 212 10.88 1.78 21.46
N ASP A 213 10.72 1.96 22.78
CA ASP A 213 10.18 3.18 23.42
C ASP A 213 8.86 3.66 22.76
N VAL A 214 7.92 2.73 22.59
CA VAL A 214 6.65 2.99 21.91
C VAL A 214 5.77 3.98 22.68
N PRO A 215 4.96 4.82 22.00
CA PRO A 215 4.19 5.90 22.63
C PRO A 215 2.92 5.41 23.36
N PHE A 216 2.87 4.14 23.74
CA PHE A 216 1.72 3.52 24.41
C PHE A 216 2.16 2.55 25.50
N GLU A 217 1.28 2.35 26.49
CA GLU A 217 1.58 1.47 27.62
C GLU A 217 1.66 0.00 27.18
N LEU A 218 2.83 -0.60 27.37
CA LEU A 218 3.03 -2.02 27.15
C LEU A 218 2.43 -2.81 28.32
N ASN A 219 1.63 -3.83 28.00
CA ASN A 219 0.97 -4.66 29.00
C ASN A 219 1.00 -6.14 28.57
N THR A 220 1.62 -6.98 29.39
CA THR A 220 1.67 -8.44 29.19
C THR A 220 0.29 -9.07 29.02
N ALA A 221 -0.74 -8.56 29.70
CA ALA A 221 -2.10 -9.08 29.55
C ALA A 221 -2.70 -8.77 28.17
N SER A 222 -2.40 -7.60 27.60
CA SER A 222 -2.84 -7.23 26.25
C SER A 222 -2.14 -8.11 25.22
N ILE A 223 -0.81 -8.28 25.34
CA ILE A 223 -0.03 -9.12 24.43
C ILE A 223 -0.49 -10.59 24.49
N ALA A 224 -0.74 -11.11 25.69
CA ALA A 224 -1.28 -12.45 25.86
C ALA A 224 -2.63 -12.59 25.15
N THR A 225 -3.52 -11.62 25.32
CA THR A 225 -4.83 -11.59 24.66
C THR A 225 -4.69 -11.58 23.14
N ASP A 226 -3.83 -10.71 22.60
CA ASP A 226 -3.63 -10.59 21.15
C ASP A 226 -3.09 -11.89 20.54
N LEU A 227 -2.13 -12.56 21.21
CA LEU A 227 -1.60 -13.85 20.78
C LEU A 227 -2.67 -14.96 20.89
N GLU A 228 -3.41 -15.01 21.99
CA GLU A 228 -4.48 -15.99 22.23
C GLU A 228 -5.62 -15.85 21.22
N GLU A 229 -6.04 -14.63 20.90
CA GLU A 229 -7.08 -14.38 19.90
C GLU A 229 -6.58 -14.65 18.49
N THR A 230 -5.31 -14.38 18.18
CA THR A 230 -4.76 -14.63 16.84
C THR A 230 -4.55 -16.13 16.57
N LEU A 231 -4.10 -16.87 17.57
CA LEU A 231 -3.83 -18.32 17.49
C LEU A 231 -5.05 -19.18 17.88
N GLY A 232 -6.07 -18.57 18.47
CA GLY A 232 -7.25 -19.24 19.02
C GLY A 232 -8.29 -19.59 17.96
N GLY A 233 -9.19 -20.51 18.34
CA GLY A 233 -10.33 -20.89 17.51
C GLY A 233 -11.37 -19.78 17.39
N PHE A 234 -12.24 -19.92 16.39
CA PHE A 234 -13.24 -18.92 16.02
C PHE A 234 -13.96 -18.28 17.23
N PRO A 235 -14.03 -16.94 17.28
CA PRO A 235 -14.65 -16.26 18.41
C PRO A 235 -16.15 -16.54 18.37
N ASP A 236 -16.80 -16.73 19.52
CA ASP A 236 -18.26 -16.77 19.53
C ASP A 236 -18.83 -15.38 19.18
N LEU A 237 -18.99 -15.11 17.88
CA LEU A 237 -19.53 -13.85 17.36
C LEU A 237 -21.01 -13.68 17.76
N ARG A 238 -21.70 -14.74 18.23
CA ARG A 238 -23.09 -14.67 18.71
C ARG A 238 -23.19 -14.11 20.13
N SER A 239 -22.11 -14.18 20.90
CA SER A 239 -22.07 -13.62 22.27
C SER A 239 -21.99 -12.08 22.30
N VAL A 240 -21.61 -11.44 21.19
CA VAL A 240 -21.33 -9.98 21.13
C VAL A 240 -22.54 -9.15 20.67
N ILE A 241 -23.76 -9.64 20.91
CA ILE A 241 -25.03 -8.93 20.68
C ILE A 241 -25.24 -7.85 21.77
N ARG A 242 -24.23 -7.02 22.05
CA ARG A 242 -24.38 -5.83 22.89
C ARG A 242 -24.39 -4.60 21.99
N LYS A 243 -25.45 -3.80 22.10
CA LYS A 243 -25.56 -2.52 21.40
C LYS A 243 -24.52 -1.54 21.96
N GLY A 244 -23.83 -0.80 21.08
CA GLY A 244 -22.94 0.30 21.45
C GLY A 244 -21.56 0.24 20.79
N LYS A 245 -21.01 1.43 20.50
CA LYS A 245 -19.74 1.62 19.76
C LYS A 245 -18.55 0.87 20.37
N ALA A 246 -18.43 0.84 21.70
CA ALA A 246 -17.33 0.16 22.38
C ALA A 246 -17.43 -1.39 22.30
N ALA A 247 -18.65 -1.94 22.34
CA ALA A 247 -18.85 -3.37 22.14
C ALA A 247 -18.55 -3.76 20.69
N HIS A 248 -18.98 -2.93 19.73
CA HIS A 248 -18.68 -3.12 18.32
C HIS A 248 -17.19 -3.03 17.99
N SER A 249 -16.47 -2.06 18.57
CA SER A 249 -15.02 -1.93 18.42
C SER A 249 -14.29 -3.19 18.90
N ARG A 250 -14.59 -3.66 20.13
CA ARG A 250 -14.02 -4.91 20.66
C ARG A 250 -14.34 -6.13 19.79
N TRP A 251 -15.53 -6.18 19.22
CA TRP A 251 -15.92 -7.25 18.30
C TRP A 251 -15.08 -7.23 17.01
N CYS A 252 -14.90 -6.05 16.39
CA CYS A 252 -14.08 -5.91 15.20
C CYS A 252 -12.61 -6.30 15.48
N GLN A 253 -12.07 -5.92 16.64
CA GLN A 253 -10.73 -6.31 17.08
C GLN A 253 -10.59 -7.83 17.22
N LYS A 254 -11.53 -8.49 17.91
CA LYS A 254 -11.53 -9.97 18.01
C LYS A 254 -11.57 -10.62 16.63
N LEU A 255 -12.49 -10.16 15.77
CA LEU A 255 -12.58 -10.70 14.41
C LEU A 255 -11.28 -10.49 13.63
N LEU A 256 -10.63 -9.33 13.74
CA LEU A 256 -9.34 -9.04 13.13
C LEU A 256 -8.29 -10.09 13.53
N HIS A 257 -8.13 -10.37 14.81
CA HIS A 257 -7.15 -11.34 15.30
C HIS A 257 -7.42 -12.75 14.78
N HIS A 258 -8.62 -13.27 14.97
CA HIS A 258 -8.94 -14.63 14.53
C HIS A 258 -8.90 -14.78 13.01
N PHE A 259 -9.36 -13.76 12.26
CA PHE A 259 -9.29 -13.77 10.81
C PHE A 259 -7.84 -13.64 10.32
N THR A 260 -6.97 -12.94 11.04
CA THR A 260 -5.51 -12.93 10.77
C THR A 260 -4.95 -14.35 10.84
N GLY A 261 -5.26 -15.10 11.90
CA GLY A 261 -4.87 -16.52 12.03
C GLY A 261 -5.38 -17.40 10.89
N PHE A 262 -6.67 -17.26 10.53
CA PHE A 262 -7.24 -18.00 9.41
C PHE A 262 -6.57 -17.68 8.07
N VAL A 263 -6.33 -16.40 7.77
CA VAL A 263 -5.72 -15.99 6.51
C VAL A 263 -4.30 -16.54 6.42
N HIS A 264 -3.53 -16.53 7.50
CA HIS A 264 -2.22 -17.16 7.53
C HIS A 264 -2.31 -18.68 7.27
N ASP A 265 -3.15 -19.37 8.04
CA ASP A 265 -3.20 -20.84 8.06
C ASP A 265 -3.85 -21.45 6.82
N ALA A 266 -4.95 -20.86 6.34
CA ALA A 266 -5.76 -21.43 5.27
C ALA A 266 -5.41 -20.88 3.88
N ILE A 267 -4.92 -19.63 3.80
CA ILE A 267 -4.56 -18.99 2.52
C ILE A 267 -3.04 -19.07 2.26
N GLY A 268 -2.21 -19.18 3.30
CA GLY A 268 -0.76 -19.33 3.14
C GLY A 268 -0.05 -18.01 2.83
N VAL A 269 -0.50 -16.90 3.41
CA VAL A 269 0.18 -15.60 3.33
C VAL A 269 0.85 -15.29 4.68
N SER A 270 1.84 -14.40 4.68
CA SER A 270 2.58 -14.04 5.91
C SER A 270 1.68 -13.45 6.99
N TRP A 271 2.13 -13.47 8.24
CA TRP A 271 1.41 -12.83 9.36
C TRP A 271 1.14 -11.34 9.10
N ALA A 272 2.10 -10.62 8.51
CA ALA A 272 1.97 -9.19 8.22
C ALA A 272 0.86 -8.94 7.19
N SER A 273 0.88 -9.66 6.06
CA SER A 273 -0.17 -9.57 5.05
C SER A 273 -1.52 -10.02 5.59
N SER A 274 -1.55 -11.11 6.37
CA SER A 274 -2.78 -11.59 7.01
C SER A 274 -3.42 -10.51 7.87
N ARG A 275 -2.62 -9.83 8.70
CA ARG A 275 -3.07 -8.72 9.53
C ARG A 275 -3.55 -7.55 8.67
N TYR A 276 -2.85 -7.21 7.60
CA TYR A 276 -3.25 -6.15 6.68
C TYR A 276 -4.64 -6.38 6.08
N PHE A 277 -4.89 -7.55 5.51
CA PHE A 277 -6.21 -7.89 4.96
C PHE A 277 -7.28 -7.92 6.05
N ALA A 278 -6.95 -8.41 7.25
CA ALA A 278 -7.87 -8.42 8.38
C ALA A 278 -8.21 -7.01 8.88
N SER A 279 -7.26 -6.07 8.87
CA SER A 279 -7.48 -4.67 9.21
C SER A 279 -8.44 -3.98 8.23
N HIS A 280 -8.32 -4.24 6.92
CA HIS A 280 -9.29 -3.74 5.92
C HIS A 280 -10.70 -4.24 6.20
N ILE A 281 -10.85 -5.53 6.55
CA ILE A 281 -12.13 -6.10 6.95
C ILE A 281 -12.67 -5.46 8.21
N ALA A 282 -11.85 -5.34 9.26
CA ALA A 282 -12.26 -4.76 10.52
C ALA A 282 -12.72 -3.31 10.34
N ASN A 283 -12.01 -2.52 9.55
CA ASN A 283 -12.38 -1.14 9.23
C ASN A 283 -13.69 -1.06 8.45
N TYR A 284 -13.88 -1.93 7.45
CA TYR A 284 -15.15 -2.03 6.71
C TYR A 284 -16.33 -2.35 7.64
N LEU A 285 -16.20 -3.37 8.49
CA LEU A 285 -17.24 -3.80 9.40
C LEU A 285 -17.49 -2.77 10.52
N PHE A 286 -16.44 -2.08 10.97
CA PHE A 286 -16.57 -0.99 11.94
C PHE A 286 -17.45 0.14 11.40
N THR A 287 -17.19 0.57 10.17
CA THR A 287 -17.92 1.67 9.52
C THR A 287 -19.35 1.30 9.17
N THR A 288 -19.58 0.08 8.66
CA THR A 288 -20.90 -0.34 8.14
C THR A 288 -21.91 -0.75 9.20
N ALA A 289 -21.48 -1.11 10.41
CA ALA A 289 -22.38 -1.66 11.43
C ALA A 289 -22.92 -0.64 12.44
N ALA A 290 -22.61 0.65 12.28
CA ALA A 290 -22.85 1.69 13.28
C ALA A 290 -24.29 1.73 13.84
N ASP A 291 -25.28 1.31 13.05
CA ASP A 291 -26.70 1.36 13.44
C ASP A 291 -27.41 -0.02 13.54
N GLY A 292 -26.75 -1.12 13.12
CA GLY A 292 -27.40 -2.43 12.92
C GLY A 292 -26.86 -3.58 13.78
N GLY A 293 -25.71 -3.40 14.44
CA GLY A 293 -25.05 -4.43 15.24
C GLY A 293 -24.37 -5.53 14.41
N VAL A 294 -23.82 -6.53 15.10
CA VAL A 294 -22.94 -7.58 14.55
C VAL A 294 -23.57 -8.37 13.40
N GLN A 295 -24.83 -8.79 13.52
CA GLN A 295 -25.51 -9.56 12.48
C GLN A 295 -25.67 -8.77 11.18
N HIS A 296 -25.90 -7.45 11.29
CA HIS A 296 -25.95 -6.57 10.14
C HIS A 296 -24.58 -6.45 9.47
N ALA A 297 -23.51 -6.32 10.26
CA ALA A 297 -22.13 -6.22 9.78
C ALA A 297 -21.73 -7.44 8.93
N LEU A 298 -22.10 -8.65 9.40
CA LEU A 298 -21.79 -9.90 8.70
C LEU A 298 -22.70 -10.18 7.50
N THR A 299 -23.80 -9.43 7.36
CA THR A 299 -24.62 -9.45 6.15
C THR A 299 -23.99 -8.54 5.09
N ILE A 300 -22.87 -9.01 4.52
CA ILE A 300 -22.13 -8.28 3.48
C ILE A 300 -23.04 -8.12 2.26
N LYS A 301 -23.19 -6.86 1.80
CA LYS A 301 -23.99 -6.46 0.64
C LYS A 301 -23.12 -5.70 -0.34
N GLU A 302 -23.27 -5.97 -1.62
CA GLU A 302 -22.64 -5.24 -2.72
C GLU A 302 -22.70 -3.71 -2.54
N ALA A 303 -23.89 -3.14 -2.31
CA ALA A 303 -24.07 -1.69 -2.19
C ALA A 303 -23.36 -1.07 -0.96
N SER A 304 -23.14 -1.85 0.11
CA SER A 304 -22.39 -1.40 1.27
C SER A 304 -20.89 -1.39 1.00
N LEU A 305 -20.39 -2.41 0.29
CA LEU A 305 -19.00 -2.48 -0.16
C LEU A 305 -18.68 -1.36 -1.14
N ASP A 306 -19.51 -1.14 -2.16
CA ASP A 306 -19.33 -0.08 -3.15
C ASP A 306 -19.24 1.30 -2.49
N ARG A 307 -20.17 1.60 -1.57
CA ARG A 307 -20.16 2.85 -0.80
C ARG A 307 -18.90 3.00 0.04
N TYR A 308 -18.45 1.91 0.69
CA TYR A 308 -17.25 1.96 1.51
C TYR A 308 -16.01 2.22 0.64
N ILE A 309 -15.85 1.50 -0.48
CA ILE A 309 -14.76 1.70 -1.44
C ILE A 309 -14.73 3.15 -1.92
N ALA A 310 -15.88 3.69 -2.34
CA ALA A 310 -16.02 5.05 -2.83
C ALA A 310 -15.79 6.14 -1.75
N ALA A 311 -15.84 5.80 -0.46
CA ALA A 311 -15.65 6.75 0.64
C ALA A 311 -14.28 6.64 1.32
N HIS A 312 -13.72 5.43 1.39
CA HIS A 312 -12.58 5.12 2.25
C HIS A 312 -11.36 4.54 1.53
N CYS A 313 -11.49 4.05 0.30
CA CYS A 313 -10.37 3.54 -0.49
C CYS A 313 -9.88 4.61 -1.49
N ARG A 314 -9.57 5.82 -1.02
CA ARG A 314 -9.18 6.95 -1.89
C ARG A 314 -7.93 7.65 -1.39
N LYS A 315 -7.08 8.06 -2.34
CA LYS A 315 -6.00 9.03 -2.14
C LYS A 315 -6.44 10.37 -2.73
N SER A 316 -6.72 11.34 -1.85
CA SER A 316 -7.29 12.65 -2.23
C SER A 316 -8.60 12.50 -3.02
N MET A 317 -8.58 12.65 -4.35
CA MET A 317 -9.76 12.55 -5.22
C MET A 317 -9.82 11.26 -6.05
N VAL A 318 -8.75 10.47 -6.09
CA VAL A 318 -8.64 9.27 -6.92
C VAL A 318 -8.84 8.02 -6.06
N LEU A 319 -9.41 6.97 -6.64
CA LEU A 319 -9.54 5.68 -5.98
C LEU A 319 -8.15 5.04 -5.86
N ASP A 320 -7.84 4.52 -4.67
CA ASP A 320 -6.63 3.75 -4.40
C ASP A 320 -6.91 2.27 -4.71
N GLY A 321 -6.30 1.74 -5.76
CA GLY A 321 -6.52 0.36 -6.18
C GLY A 321 -5.87 -0.67 -5.28
N VAL A 322 -4.77 -0.36 -4.61
CA VAL A 322 -4.16 -1.28 -3.64
C VAL A 322 -5.13 -1.49 -2.48
N ALA A 323 -5.67 -0.42 -1.92
CA ALA A 323 -6.66 -0.50 -0.85
C ALA A 323 -7.99 -1.14 -1.32
N ALA A 324 -8.55 -0.67 -2.43
CA ALA A 324 -9.85 -1.13 -2.93
C ALA A 324 -9.84 -2.62 -3.30
N LEU A 325 -8.81 -3.06 -4.04
CA LEU A 325 -8.68 -4.46 -4.46
C LEU A 325 -8.27 -5.36 -3.29
N SER A 326 -7.49 -4.86 -2.33
CA SER A 326 -7.19 -5.61 -1.11
C SER A 326 -8.42 -5.83 -0.24
N LEU A 327 -9.32 -4.84 -0.15
CA LEU A 327 -10.60 -5.02 0.53
C LEU A 327 -11.46 -6.09 -0.16
N LEU A 328 -11.58 -6.05 -1.49
CA LEU A 328 -12.33 -7.09 -2.23
C LEU A 328 -11.72 -8.49 -2.02
N GLN A 329 -10.38 -8.60 -2.01
CA GLN A 329 -9.67 -9.83 -1.70
C GLN A 329 -9.91 -10.31 -0.26
N GLY A 330 -9.87 -9.40 0.71
CA GLY A 330 -10.17 -9.70 2.10
C GLY A 330 -11.61 -10.18 2.28
N VAL A 331 -12.58 -9.56 1.62
CA VAL A 331 -14.00 -9.95 1.70
C VAL A 331 -14.24 -11.31 1.07
N TRP A 332 -13.57 -11.57 -0.05
CA TRP A 332 -13.57 -12.88 -0.68
C TRP A 332 -13.11 -13.96 0.31
N TRP A 333 -11.97 -13.78 0.98
CA TRP A 333 -11.49 -14.74 2.00
C TRP A 333 -12.38 -14.80 3.24
N LEU A 334 -12.93 -13.67 3.68
CA LEU A 334 -13.87 -13.60 4.79
C LEU A 334 -15.11 -14.45 4.52
N SER A 335 -15.58 -14.50 3.28
CA SER A 335 -16.72 -15.35 2.92
C SER A 335 -16.45 -16.85 3.18
N GLY A 336 -15.24 -17.32 2.84
CA GLY A 336 -14.78 -18.68 3.13
C GLY A 336 -14.57 -18.93 4.62
N TYR A 337 -14.02 -17.95 5.35
CA TYR A 337 -13.89 -18.00 6.81
C TYR A 337 -15.26 -18.17 7.51
N LEU A 338 -16.25 -17.37 7.11
CA LEU A 338 -17.60 -17.43 7.68
C LEU A 338 -18.31 -18.77 7.36
N GLU A 339 -18.07 -19.34 6.17
CA GLU A 339 -18.57 -20.68 5.84
C GLU A 339 -17.87 -21.77 6.67
N HIS A 340 -16.53 -21.73 6.75
CA HIS A 340 -15.73 -22.72 7.48
C HIS A 340 -16.17 -22.87 8.95
N HIS A 341 -16.62 -21.77 9.56
CA HIS A 341 -17.09 -21.74 10.94
C HIS A 341 -18.62 -21.80 11.10
N GLY A 342 -19.36 -22.10 10.03
CA GLY A 342 -20.80 -22.33 10.08
C GLY A 342 -21.65 -21.08 10.35
N PHE A 343 -21.11 -19.89 10.09
CA PHE A 343 -21.87 -18.64 10.11
C PHE A 343 -22.68 -18.44 8.84
N HIS A 344 -22.10 -18.83 7.71
CA HIS A 344 -22.74 -18.84 6.41
C HIS A 344 -22.82 -20.25 5.84
N ASP A 345 -23.83 -20.50 5.00
CA ASP A 345 -23.86 -21.67 4.13
C ASP A 345 -23.16 -21.36 2.80
N GLY A 346 -22.98 -22.40 1.98
CA GLY A 346 -22.34 -22.23 0.67
C GLY A 346 -23.10 -21.28 -0.27
N LYS A 347 -24.42 -21.11 -0.09
CA LYS A 347 -25.20 -20.14 -0.87
C LYS A 347 -24.85 -18.71 -0.48
N ALA A 348 -24.74 -18.42 0.81
CA ALA A 348 -24.34 -17.12 1.32
C ALA A 348 -22.90 -16.79 0.92
N ARG A 349 -21.98 -17.76 0.95
CA ARG A 349 -20.62 -17.61 0.43
C ARG A 349 -20.62 -17.27 -1.06
N ALA A 350 -21.25 -18.09 -1.89
CA ALA A 350 -21.30 -17.90 -3.34
C ALA A 350 -21.88 -16.53 -3.74
N ARG A 351 -22.90 -16.05 -3.01
CA ARG A 351 -23.44 -14.70 -3.20
C ARG A 351 -22.41 -13.61 -2.94
N ILE A 352 -21.66 -13.69 -1.84
CA ILE A 352 -20.63 -12.69 -1.50
C ILE A 352 -19.50 -12.71 -2.53
N GLU A 353 -19.06 -13.89 -2.94
CA GLU A 353 -18.06 -14.06 -4.00
C GLU A 353 -18.55 -13.44 -5.34
N GLU A 354 -19.81 -13.65 -5.72
CA GLU A 354 -20.42 -13.02 -6.90
C GLU A 354 -20.50 -11.48 -6.78
N ASP A 355 -20.88 -10.95 -5.61
CA ASP A 355 -20.88 -9.52 -5.33
C ASP A 355 -19.48 -8.92 -5.53
N CYS A 356 -18.43 -9.56 -5.00
CA CYS A 356 -17.05 -9.11 -5.20
C CYS A 356 -16.65 -9.11 -6.68
N LEU A 357 -17.02 -10.14 -7.44
CA LEU A 357 -16.73 -10.22 -8.88
C LEU A 357 -17.46 -9.12 -9.68
N ARG A 358 -18.70 -8.82 -9.30
CA ARG A 358 -19.49 -7.74 -9.93
C ARG A 358 -18.89 -6.37 -9.65
N LEU A 359 -18.42 -6.12 -8.42
CA LEU A 359 -17.76 -4.87 -8.02
C LEU A 359 -16.34 -4.71 -8.58
N PHE A 360 -15.62 -5.81 -8.79
CA PHE A 360 -14.26 -5.74 -9.32
C PHE A 360 -14.19 -4.99 -10.66
N ARG A 361 -15.17 -5.21 -11.56
CA ARG A 361 -15.20 -4.57 -12.89
C ARG A 361 -15.33 -3.04 -12.84
N PRO A 362 -16.33 -2.43 -12.17
CA PRO A 362 -16.43 -0.99 -12.04
C PRO A 362 -15.26 -0.39 -11.26
N VAL A 363 -14.78 -1.05 -10.20
CA VAL A 363 -13.56 -0.62 -9.47
C VAL A 363 -12.38 -0.52 -10.42
N LYS A 364 -12.08 -1.60 -11.16
CA LYS A 364 -11.00 -1.64 -12.16
C LYS A 364 -11.10 -0.53 -13.21
N ARG A 365 -12.33 -0.17 -13.62
CA ARG A 365 -12.56 0.92 -14.59
C ARG A 365 -12.41 2.32 -13.99
N ALA A 366 -12.66 2.48 -12.70
CA ALA A 366 -12.55 3.75 -11.99
C ALA A 366 -11.10 4.07 -11.59
N LEU A 367 -10.23 3.07 -11.49
CA LEU A 367 -8.82 3.25 -11.21
C LEU A 367 -8.11 4.02 -12.32
N HIS A 368 -7.18 4.88 -11.93
CA HIS A 368 -6.31 5.54 -12.88
C HIS A 368 -5.47 4.48 -13.61
N PRO A 369 -5.17 4.62 -14.91
CA PRO A 369 -4.42 3.61 -15.63
C PRO A 369 -3.04 3.31 -15.06
N THR A 370 -2.43 4.22 -14.29
CA THR A 370 -1.14 4.02 -13.59
C THR A 370 -1.28 3.49 -12.17
N ASP A 371 -2.48 3.17 -11.71
CA ASP A 371 -2.67 2.71 -10.33
C ASP A 371 -1.99 1.34 -10.12
N ASP A 372 -1.15 1.25 -9.08
CA ASP A 372 -0.38 0.06 -8.74
C ASP A 372 -1.27 -1.17 -8.49
N GLY A 373 -2.47 -0.96 -7.96
CA GLY A 373 -3.45 -2.02 -7.70
C GLY A 373 -3.86 -2.75 -8.97
N LEU A 374 -4.01 -2.04 -10.09
CA LEU A 374 -4.32 -2.68 -11.38
C LEU A 374 -3.24 -3.67 -11.80
N ARG A 375 -1.99 -3.38 -11.47
CA ARG A 375 -0.84 -4.16 -11.87
C ARG A 375 -0.56 -5.32 -10.91
N LEU A 376 -0.72 -5.08 -9.62
CA LEU A 376 -0.39 -6.03 -8.55
C LEU A 376 -1.56 -6.97 -8.21
N LEU A 377 -2.79 -6.49 -8.30
CA LEU A 377 -4.00 -7.20 -7.85
C LEU A 377 -5.07 -7.33 -8.98
N GLY A 378 -4.70 -7.02 -10.22
CA GLY A 378 -5.61 -7.00 -11.38
C GLY A 378 -6.14 -8.36 -11.86
N ASP A 379 -5.68 -9.47 -11.27
CA ASP A 379 -6.06 -10.85 -11.58
C ASP A 379 -7.11 -11.44 -10.60
N PHE A 380 -7.72 -10.59 -9.77
CA PHE A 380 -8.77 -10.97 -8.81
C PHE A 380 -9.82 -11.94 -9.42
N PRO A 381 -10.19 -13.02 -8.72
CA PRO A 381 -9.88 -13.36 -7.32
C PRO A 381 -8.59 -14.18 -7.14
N LYS A 382 -7.77 -14.33 -8.18
CA LYS A 382 -6.50 -15.07 -8.07
C LYS A 382 -5.49 -14.23 -7.31
N TYR A 383 -5.10 -14.71 -6.14
CA TYR A 383 -4.02 -14.13 -5.36
C TYR A 383 -2.73 -14.91 -5.64
N ARG A 384 -1.84 -14.30 -6.43
CA ARG A 384 -0.62 -14.95 -6.95
C ARG A 384 0.60 -14.86 -6.03
N TRP A 385 0.39 -14.38 -4.80
CA TRP A 385 1.47 -14.09 -3.85
C TRP A 385 1.55 -15.09 -2.69
N THR A 386 0.82 -16.21 -2.78
CA THR A 386 0.98 -17.37 -1.89
C THR A 386 2.29 -18.09 -2.21
N SER A 387 3.04 -18.47 -1.17
CA SER A 387 4.31 -19.20 -1.28
C SER A 387 4.15 -20.63 -1.79
#